data_AF-A0A537YIP2-F1
#
_entry.id   AF-A0A537YIP2-F1
#
_cell.length_a   1.000
_cell.length_b   1.000
_cell.length_c   1.000
_cell.angle_alpha   90.00
_cell.angle_beta   90.00
_cell.angle_gamma   90.00
#
_symmetry.space_group_name_H-M   'P 1'
#
loop_
_entity.id
_entity.type
_entity.pdbx_description
1 polymer ?
#
loop_
_entity_poly.entity_id
_entity_poly.type
_entity_poly.pdbx_seq_one_letter_code
_entity_poly.pdbx_strand_id
1 'polypeptide(L)'
;MFRKKDPAMAARIPPGQHLTRGWPVLSASPIPPFDPATWLFRCTGLCDGAEWTWDEFRALPQVSITSDIHCVTAWSKLDNAWDGVLFSEVAKRAGVKPEATHALVKAPYDYDANLPLDALMDDDVLF
;
A
#
# COMPACT_ATOMS: atom_id res chain seq x y z
N MET A 1 2.26 -35.58 13.44
CA MET A 1 3.67 -35.26 13.15
C MET A 1 3.74 -33.78 12.81
N PHE A 2 4.23 -32.92 13.72
CA PHE A 2 4.34 -31.49 13.46
C PHE A 2 5.51 -31.26 12.50
N ARG A 3 5.20 -30.87 11.27
CA ARG A 3 6.20 -30.53 10.26
C ARG A 3 6.94 -29.29 10.76
N LYS A 4 8.23 -29.43 11.12
CA LYS A 4 9.08 -28.28 11.47
C LYS A 4 8.98 -27.27 10.34
N LYS A 5 8.61 -26.02 10.67
CA LYS A 5 8.66 -24.92 9.71
C LYS A 5 10.11 -24.75 9.27
N ASP A 6 10.31 -24.44 7.99
CA ASP A 6 11.60 -24.01 7.46
C ASP A 6 12.16 -22.88 8.37
N PRO A 7 13.37 -23.01 8.92
CA PRO A 7 13.97 -22.01 9.79
C PRO A 7 14.04 -20.61 9.18
N ALA A 8 14.29 -20.50 7.87
CA ALA A 8 14.36 -19.21 7.18
C ALA A 8 12.99 -18.53 7.12
N MET A 9 11.93 -19.31 6.88
CA MET A 9 10.55 -18.82 6.91
C MET A 9 10.11 -18.45 8.33
N ALA A 10 10.53 -19.22 9.34
CA ALA A 10 10.19 -18.95 10.73
C ALA A 10 10.80 -17.62 11.23
N ALA A 11 11.99 -17.26 10.76
CA ALA A 11 12.66 -16.01 11.11
C ALA A 11 11.93 -14.75 10.58
N ARG A 12 11.16 -14.88 9.49
CA ARG A 12 10.37 -13.79 8.89
C ARG A 12 8.99 -13.60 9.53
N ILE A 13 8.54 -14.52 10.40
CA ILE A 13 7.23 -14.43 11.05
C ILE A 13 7.41 -13.79 12.43
N PRO A 14 6.84 -12.60 12.69
CA PRO A 14 6.98 -11.94 13.98
C PRO A 14 6.41 -12.79 15.13
N PRO A 15 6.92 -12.63 16.36
CA PRO A 15 6.40 -13.33 17.53
C PRO A 15 4.89 -13.14 17.68
N GLY A 16 4.18 -14.25 17.97
CA GLY A 16 2.73 -14.24 18.14
C GLY A 16 1.92 -14.27 16.84
N GLN A 17 2.55 -14.14 15.67
CA GLN A 17 1.85 -14.27 14.38
C GLN A 17 1.82 -15.71 13.87
N HIS A 18 0.77 -16.03 13.11
CA HIS A 18 0.66 -17.28 12.38
C HIS A 18 0.66 -17.04 10.87
N LEU A 19 1.27 -17.96 10.12
CA LEU A 19 1.26 -17.90 8.66
C LEU A 19 -0.16 -18.23 8.17
N THR A 20 -0.76 -17.33 7.40
CA THR A 20 -2.06 -17.58 6.80
C THR A 20 -1.96 -18.46 5.55
N ARG A 21 -2.99 -19.27 5.31
CA ARG A 21 -3.13 -20.08 4.09
C ARG A 21 -4.19 -19.42 3.20
N GLY A 22 -3.88 -19.23 1.92
CA GLY A 22 -4.73 -18.49 0.98
C GLY A 22 -4.41 -17.00 0.92
N TRP A 23 -5.30 -16.21 0.33
CA TRP A 23 -5.19 -14.75 0.28
C TRP A 23 -5.96 -14.14 1.44
N PRO A 24 -5.31 -13.36 2.33
CA PRO A 24 -6.00 -12.76 3.46
C PRO A 24 -6.92 -11.64 2.98
N VAL A 25 -8.19 -11.69 3.40
CA VAL A 25 -9.17 -10.62 3.16
C VAL A 25 -9.57 -10.04 4.50
N LEU A 26 -9.34 -8.75 4.69
CA LEU A 26 -9.76 -7.98 5.85
C LEU A 26 -10.33 -6.66 5.35
N SER A 27 -11.52 -6.30 5.82
CA SER A 27 -12.14 -5.02 5.50
C SER A 27 -12.71 -4.39 6.76
N ALA A 28 -12.44 -3.10 6.95
CA ALA A 28 -13.01 -2.30 8.03
C ALA A 28 -14.46 -1.87 7.74
N SER A 29 -14.82 -1.82 6.45
CA SER A 29 -16.11 -1.35 5.94
C SER A 29 -16.62 -2.30 4.83
N PRO A 30 -17.87 -2.17 4.35
CA PRO A 30 -18.31 -2.87 3.14
C PRO A 30 -17.40 -2.60 1.94
N ILE A 31 -17.36 -3.51 0.97
CA ILE A 31 -16.61 -3.31 -0.27
C ILE A 31 -17.29 -2.20 -1.08
N PRO A 32 -16.59 -1.10 -1.41
CA PRO A 32 -17.19 -0.01 -2.18
C PRO A 32 -17.50 -0.46 -3.62
N PRO A 33 -18.60 0.02 -4.22
CA PRO A 33 -18.80 -0.14 -5.65
C PRO A 33 -17.65 0.55 -6.40
N PHE A 34 -17.17 -0.08 -7.46
CA PHE A 34 -16.07 0.43 -8.28
C PHE A 34 -16.53 0.57 -9.72
N ASP A 35 -16.34 1.76 -10.28
CA ASP A 35 -16.52 2.06 -11.70
C ASP A 35 -15.30 2.85 -12.19
N PRO A 36 -14.44 2.27 -13.06
CA PRO A 36 -13.25 2.94 -13.54
C PRO A 36 -13.55 4.22 -14.33
N ALA A 37 -14.75 4.34 -14.91
CA ALA A 37 -15.14 5.54 -15.68
C ALA A 37 -15.39 6.77 -14.81
N THR A 38 -15.66 6.59 -13.51
CA THR A 38 -15.92 7.67 -12.56
C THR A 38 -14.86 7.77 -11.47
N TRP A 39 -13.90 6.84 -11.45
CA TRP A 39 -12.81 6.81 -10.47
C TRP A 39 -11.76 7.89 -10.75
N LEU A 40 -11.28 8.53 -9.69
CA LEU A 40 -10.23 9.55 -9.74
C LEU A 40 -9.25 9.36 -8.58
N PHE A 41 -7.95 9.34 -8.90
CA PHE A 41 -6.88 9.48 -7.91
C PHE A 41 -6.56 10.96 -7.73
N ARG A 42 -6.49 11.44 -6.49
CA ARG A 42 -6.23 12.85 -6.19
C ARG A 42 -5.12 13.03 -5.18
N CYS A 43 -4.20 13.95 -5.48
CA CYS A 43 -3.23 14.48 -4.53
C CYS A 43 -3.61 15.92 -4.19
N THR A 44 -3.80 16.22 -2.91
CA THR A 44 -4.15 17.54 -2.40
C THR A 44 -3.37 17.84 -1.12
N GLY A 45 -3.46 19.08 -0.62
CA GLY A 45 -2.76 19.52 0.59
C GLY A 45 -1.53 20.35 0.26
N LEU A 46 -0.40 20.10 0.92
CA LEU A 46 0.87 20.81 0.70
C LEU A 46 1.59 20.30 -0.57
N CYS A 47 0.98 20.55 -1.73
CA CYS A 47 1.50 20.20 -3.05
C CYS A 47 0.92 21.14 -4.12
N ASP A 48 1.40 21.06 -5.36
CA ASP A 48 0.76 21.76 -6.50
C ASP A 48 -0.61 21.14 -6.87
N GLY A 49 -0.79 19.87 -6.53
CA GLY A 49 -2.00 19.10 -6.77
C GLY A 49 -1.92 18.31 -8.06
N ALA A 50 -2.54 17.14 -8.05
CA ALA A 50 -2.68 16.30 -9.24
C ALA A 50 -3.97 15.48 -9.16
N GLU A 51 -4.51 15.17 -10.33
CA GLU A 51 -5.66 14.29 -10.49
C GLU A 51 -5.42 13.40 -11.71
N TRP A 52 -5.77 12.12 -11.58
CA TRP A 52 -5.71 11.15 -12.67
C TRP A 52 -7.00 10.34 -12.72
N THR A 53 -7.51 10.12 -13.92
CA THR A 53 -8.49 9.06 -14.21
C THR A 53 -7.85 7.69 -14.02
N TRP A 54 -8.69 6.64 -14.00
CA TRP A 54 -8.21 5.27 -13.88
C TRP A 54 -7.16 4.91 -14.94
N ASP A 55 -7.44 5.21 -16.21
CA ASP A 55 -6.55 4.86 -17.31
C ASP A 55 -5.24 5.66 -17.27
N GLU A 56 -5.30 6.94 -16.92
CA GLU A 56 -4.10 7.78 -16.77
C GLU A 56 -3.21 7.29 -15.63
N PHE A 57 -3.80 6.92 -14.48
CA PHE A 57 -3.05 6.40 -13.34
C PHE A 57 -2.40 5.05 -13.66
N ARG A 58 -3.14 4.15 -14.34
CA ARG A 58 -2.62 2.85 -14.80
C ARG A 58 -1.52 2.98 -15.87
N ALA A 59 -1.45 4.11 -16.57
CA ALA A 59 -0.40 4.40 -17.54
C ALA A 59 0.88 5.00 -16.93
N LEU A 60 0.86 5.36 -15.63
CA LEU A 60 2.07 5.79 -14.92
C LEU A 60 3.09 4.65 -14.83
N PRO A 61 4.39 4.95 -14.68
CA PRO A 61 5.44 3.93 -14.55
C PRO A 61 5.11 2.91 -13.45
N GLN A 62 4.94 1.65 -13.85
CA GLN A 62 4.65 0.53 -12.96
C GLN A 62 5.95 -0.15 -12.51
N VAL A 63 5.99 -0.61 -11.27
CA VAL A 63 7.06 -1.45 -10.72
C VAL A 63 6.47 -2.67 -10.02
N SER A 64 7.26 -3.73 -9.94
CA SER A 64 6.89 -4.97 -9.25
C SER A 64 7.79 -5.18 -8.05
N ILE A 65 7.22 -5.40 -6.86
CA ILE A 65 7.95 -5.59 -5.60
C ILE A 65 7.44 -6.84 -4.90
N THR A 66 8.35 -7.61 -4.31
CA THR A 66 7.99 -8.73 -3.44
C THR A 66 8.16 -8.34 -1.98
N SER A 67 7.09 -8.36 -1.19
CA SER A 67 7.12 -7.98 0.23
C SER A 67 6.14 -8.79 1.08
N ASP A 68 6.42 -8.84 2.37
CA ASP A 68 5.64 -9.54 3.38
C ASP A 68 4.57 -8.62 3.98
N ILE A 69 3.42 -9.18 4.33
CA ILE A 69 2.41 -8.51 5.15
C ILE A 69 2.39 -9.15 6.53
N HIS A 70 2.42 -8.30 7.55
CA HIS A 70 2.25 -8.67 8.95
C HIS A 70 1.11 -7.85 9.55
N CYS A 71 -0.03 -8.49 9.78
CA CYS A 71 -1.20 -7.80 10.31
C CYS A 71 -1.19 -7.80 11.84
N VAL A 72 -1.59 -6.67 12.42
CA VAL A 72 -1.77 -6.50 13.88
C VAL A 72 -2.78 -7.47 14.47
N THR A 73 -3.67 -8.07 13.67
CA THR A 73 -4.58 -9.15 14.07
C THR A 73 -3.93 -10.55 14.03
N ALA A 74 -2.61 -10.58 14.21
CA ALA A 74 -1.79 -11.76 14.46
C ALA A 74 -1.62 -12.75 13.30
N TRP A 75 -1.67 -12.30 12.04
CA TRP A 75 -1.38 -13.15 10.87
C TRP A 75 -0.33 -12.53 9.96
N SER A 76 0.50 -13.39 9.36
CA SER A 76 1.47 -13.02 8.33
C SER A 76 1.17 -13.70 7.00
N LYS A 77 1.46 -13.00 5.91
CA LYS A 77 1.48 -13.55 4.55
C LYS A 77 2.81 -13.16 3.91
N LEU A 78 3.59 -14.16 3.52
CA LEU A 78 4.93 -13.95 2.99
C LEU A 78 4.96 -14.00 1.46
N ASP A 79 5.99 -13.41 0.88
CA ASP A 79 6.35 -13.48 -0.55
C ASP A 79 5.22 -12.98 -1.47
N ASN A 80 4.58 -11.86 -1.13
CA ASN A 80 3.53 -11.28 -1.96
C ASN A 80 4.15 -10.44 -3.06
N ALA A 81 3.75 -10.67 -4.31
CA ALA A 81 4.07 -9.79 -5.42
C ALA A 81 3.05 -8.65 -5.50
N TRP A 82 3.56 -7.42 -5.56
CA TRP A 82 2.80 -6.18 -5.69
C TRP A 82 3.20 -5.49 -6.98
N ASP A 83 2.21 -5.04 -7.74
CA ASP A 83 2.40 -4.19 -8.91
C ASP A 83 1.73 -2.84 -8.64
N GLY A 84 2.46 -1.75 -8.88
CA GLY A 84 1.93 -0.43 -8.60
C GLY A 84 2.82 0.71 -9.07
N VAL A 85 2.40 1.93 -8.75
CA VAL A 85 3.18 3.15 -9.00
C VAL A 85 3.95 3.50 -7.74
N LEU A 86 5.25 3.77 -7.85
CA LEU A 86 6.03 4.26 -6.71
C LEU A 86 5.40 5.54 -6.13
N PHE A 87 5.28 5.59 -4.81
CA PHE A 87 4.82 6.79 -4.11
C PHE A 87 5.65 8.02 -4.51
N SER A 88 6.97 7.86 -4.61
CA SER A 88 7.89 8.93 -5.00
C SER A 88 7.60 9.52 -6.39
N GLU A 89 7.12 8.71 -7.34
CA GLU A 89 6.72 9.18 -8.67
C GLU A 89 5.41 9.98 -8.60
N VAL A 90 4.44 9.54 -7.79
CA VAL A 90 3.20 10.29 -7.53
C VAL A 90 3.51 11.62 -6.84
N ALA A 91 4.33 11.61 -5.79
CA ALA A 91 4.72 12.80 -5.02
C ALA A 91 5.44 13.83 -5.90
N LYS A 92 6.34 13.37 -6.77
CA LYS A 92 7.03 14.20 -7.75
C LYS A 92 6.06 14.88 -8.71
N ARG A 93 5.10 14.13 -9.28
CA ARG A 93 4.12 14.67 -10.24
C ARG A 93 3.12 15.62 -9.58
N ALA A 94 2.74 15.35 -8.35
CA ALA A 94 1.87 16.23 -7.57
C ALA A 94 2.58 17.50 -7.08
N GLY A 95 3.91 17.59 -7.20
CA GLY A 95 4.69 18.74 -6.74
C GLY A 95 4.60 18.92 -5.22
N VAL A 96 4.77 17.83 -4.46
CA VAL A 96 4.77 17.88 -2.98
C VAL A 96 5.81 18.88 -2.49
N LYS A 97 5.39 19.77 -1.58
CA LYS A 97 6.22 20.86 -1.09
C LYS A 97 7.20 20.36 -0.02
N PRO A 98 8.41 20.94 0.08
CA PRO A 98 9.43 20.49 1.03
C PRO A 98 9.03 20.66 2.50
N GLU A 99 8.03 21.50 2.80
CA GLU A 99 7.46 21.68 4.13
C GLU A 99 6.52 20.54 4.55
N ALA A 100 6.10 19.67 3.62
CA ALA A 100 5.26 18.52 3.93
C ALA A 100 6.07 17.45 4.70
N THR A 101 5.53 16.99 5.83
CA THR A 101 6.20 16.00 6.69
C THR A 101 5.49 14.66 6.73
N HIS A 102 4.20 14.63 6.39
CA HIS A 102 3.35 13.44 6.44
C HIS A 102 2.38 13.47 5.26
N ALA A 103 1.94 12.29 4.82
CA ALA A 103 0.80 12.16 3.94
C ALA A 103 -0.32 11.41 4.64
N LEU A 104 -1.56 11.72 4.27
CA LEU A 104 -2.75 10.98 4.67
C LEU A 104 -3.28 10.25 3.44
N VAL A 105 -3.22 8.91 3.47
CA VAL A 105 -3.79 8.06 2.43
C VAL A 105 -5.24 7.79 2.80
N LYS A 106 -6.17 8.16 1.91
CA LYS A 106 -7.61 8.03 2.13
C LYS A 106 -8.20 6.98 1.20
N ALA A 107 -9.06 6.12 1.75
CA ALA A 107 -9.88 5.18 1.03
C ALA A 107 -11.38 5.51 1.21
N PRO A 108 -12.28 4.92 0.41
CA PRO A 108 -13.71 5.04 0.63
C PRO A 108 -14.14 4.62 2.04
N TYR A 109 -15.29 5.14 2.49
CA TYR A 109 -15.88 4.81 3.80
C TYR A 109 -14.97 5.13 5.00
N ASP A 110 -14.33 6.30 4.94
CA ASP A 110 -13.56 6.92 6.03
C ASP A 110 -12.41 6.09 6.59
N TYR A 111 -11.93 5.10 5.84
CA TYR A 111 -10.66 4.45 6.17
C TYR A 111 -9.52 5.36 5.71
N ASP A 112 -8.66 5.75 6.64
CA ASP A 112 -7.43 6.47 6.33
C ASP A 112 -6.25 6.02 7.18
N ALA A 113 -5.06 6.33 6.69
CA ALA A 113 -3.80 6.08 7.38
C ALA A 113 -2.84 7.23 7.11
N ASN A 114 -2.25 7.78 8.17
CA ASN A 114 -1.19 8.77 8.06
C ASN A 114 0.18 8.11 8.20
N LEU A 115 1.12 8.52 7.36
CA LEU A 115 2.50 8.05 7.44
C LEU A 115 3.48 9.23 7.28
N PRO A 116 4.65 9.17 7.93
CA PRO A 116 5.76 10.08 7.66
C PRO A 116 6.15 10.07 6.18
N LEU A 117 6.42 11.24 5.62
CA LEU A 117 6.75 11.36 4.19
C LEU A 117 8.10 10.74 3.86
N ASP A 118 9.05 10.73 4.79
CA ASP A 118 10.36 10.09 4.62
C ASP A 118 10.21 8.58 4.38
N ALA A 119 9.41 7.89 5.21
CA ALA A 119 9.11 6.48 5.03
C ALA A 119 8.34 6.20 3.72
N LEU A 120 7.42 7.10 3.33
CA LEU A 120 6.70 6.96 2.06
C LEU A 120 7.57 7.17 0.82
N MET A 121 8.71 7.86 0.96
CA MET A 121 9.63 8.14 -0.13
C MET A 121 10.67 7.04 -0.36
N ASP A 122 10.64 5.96 0.45
CA ASP A 122 11.45 4.77 0.22
C ASP A 122 11.14 4.13 -1.14
N ASP A 123 12.09 3.36 -1.66
CA ASP A 123 12.05 2.82 -3.02
C ASP A 123 11.13 1.59 -3.17
N ASP A 124 10.43 1.20 -2.10
CA ASP A 124 9.53 0.06 -2.06
C ASP A 124 8.08 0.37 -1.67
N VAL A 125 7.70 1.65 -1.64
CA VAL A 125 6.33 2.09 -1.32
C VAL A 125 5.52 2.30 -2.61
N LEU A 126 4.41 1.57 -2.72
CA LEU A 126 3.55 1.54 -3.91
C LEU A 126 2.14 2.05 -3.64
N PHE A 127 1.53 2.62 -4.68
CA PHE A 127 0.08 2.72 -4.85
C PHE A 127 -0.42 1.68 -5.85
#